data_AF-A0AAE0PQ65-F1
#
_entry.id   AF-A0AAE0PQ65-F1
#
_cell.length_a   1.000
_cell.length_b   1.000
_cell.length_c   1.000
_cell.angle_alpha   90.00
_cell.angle_beta   90.00
_cell.angle_gamma   90.00
#
_symmetry.space_group_name_H-M   'P 1'
#
loop_
_entity.id
_entity.type
_entity.pdbx_description
1 polymer ?
#
loop_
_entity_poly.entity_id
_entity_poly.type
_entity_poly.pdbx_seq_one_letter_code
_entity_poly.pdbx_strand_id
1 'polypeptide(L)'
;MFKEAATSGSSINLEEYMTSVTSYICKCIDDVTVSKTITTRSNQKPWMMTALLKEAKRANVQRIHSHFQDSRDPRHMWQGIQVITNYKTTSPACDSDTSLPIR
;
A
#
# COMPACT_ATOMS: atom_id res chain seq x y z
N MET A 1 -14.97 3.44 -23.26
CA MET A 1 -15.05 2.32 -22.28
C MET A 1 -16.29 2.36 -21.40
N PHE A 2 -16.39 3.16 -20.33
CA PHE A 2 -17.56 3.12 -19.43
C PHE A 2 -18.82 3.77 -19.99
N LYS A 3 -18.66 4.87 -20.75
CA LYS A 3 -19.76 5.57 -21.41
C LYS A 3 -20.44 4.68 -22.46
N GLU A 4 -19.66 3.94 -23.24
CA GLU A 4 -20.15 3.09 -24.34
C GLU A 4 -20.97 1.89 -23.85
N ALA A 5 -20.63 1.32 -22.69
CA ALA A 5 -21.35 0.18 -22.11
C ALA A 5 -22.75 0.55 -21.57
N ALA A 6 -22.93 1.79 -21.11
CA ALA A 6 -24.17 2.29 -20.50
C ALA A 6 -25.06 3.09 -21.47
N THR A 7 -24.79 3.01 -22.77
CA THR A 7 -25.45 3.82 -23.80
C THR A 7 -26.43 2.96 -24.59
N SER A 8 -27.70 2.99 -24.19
CA SER A 8 -28.83 2.54 -25.02
C SER A 8 -29.42 3.75 -25.75
N GLY A 9 -28.86 4.10 -26.92
CA GLY A 9 -29.25 5.29 -27.70
C GLY A 9 -28.55 6.59 -27.28
N SER A 10 -29.15 7.77 -27.48
CA SER A 10 -28.53 9.08 -27.13
C SER A 10 -28.58 9.44 -25.64
N SER A 11 -29.12 8.57 -24.77
CA SER A 11 -29.23 8.78 -23.34
C SER A 11 -28.29 7.85 -22.57
N ILE A 12 -27.49 8.42 -21.67
CA ILE A 12 -26.65 7.66 -20.75
C ILE A 12 -27.52 7.09 -19.63
N ASN A 13 -27.50 5.77 -19.42
CA ASN A 13 -28.09 5.17 -18.24
C ASN A 13 -27.17 5.45 -17.05
N LEU A 14 -27.55 6.43 -16.21
CA LEU A 14 -26.73 6.90 -15.10
C LEU A 14 -26.45 5.80 -14.07
N GLU A 15 -27.42 4.94 -13.78
CA GLU A 15 -27.23 3.84 -12.82
C GLU A 15 -26.27 2.77 -13.35
N GLU A 16 -26.38 2.43 -14.62
CA GLU A 16 -25.48 1.46 -15.26
C GLU A 16 -24.03 2.01 -15.30
N TYR A 17 -23.88 3.30 -15.60
CA TYR A 17 -22.58 3.97 -15.53
C TYR A 17 -22.00 3.97 -14.11
N MET A 18 -22.79 4.34 -13.09
CA MET A 18 -22.34 4.33 -11.69
C MET A 18 -21.95 2.92 -11.22
N THR A 19 -22.73 1.91 -11.62
CA THR A 19 -22.44 0.51 -11.30
C THR A 19 -21.14 0.05 -11.96
N SER A 20 -20.93 0.39 -13.23
CA SER A 20 -19.73 0.02 -13.97
C SER A 20 -18.46 0.66 -13.39
N VAL A 21 -18.50 1.95 -13.08
CA VAL A 21 -17.37 2.68 -12.48
C VAL A 21 -17.07 2.13 -11.08
N THR A 22 -18.09 1.92 -10.25
CA THR A 22 -17.92 1.38 -8.90
C THR A 22 -17.33 -0.03 -8.94
N SER A 23 -17.84 -0.90 -9.82
CA SER A 23 -17.32 -2.24 -10.03
C SER A 23 -15.85 -2.24 -10.42
N TYR A 24 -15.44 -1.34 -11.33
CA TYR A 24 -14.05 -1.24 -11.75
C TYR A 24 -13.12 -0.78 -10.62
N ILE A 25 -13.54 0.20 -9.82
CA ILE A 25 -12.77 0.65 -8.65
C ILE A 25 -12.60 -0.51 -7.66
N CYS A 26 -13.67 -1.25 -7.36
CA CYS A 26 -13.59 -2.44 -6.49
C CYS A 26 -12.61 -3.49 -7.05
N LYS A 27 -12.68 -3.77 -8.35
CA LYS A 27 -11.72 -4.68 -9.00
C LYS A 27 -10.28 -4.20 -8.85
N CYS A 28 -10.02 -2.90 -9.07
CA CYS A 28 -8.69 -2.33 -8.87
C CYS A 28 -8.21 -2.48 -7.42
N ILE A 29 -9.12 -2.35 -6.45
CA ILE A 29 -8.80 -2.59 -5.04
C ILE A 29 -8.38 -4.04 -4.83
N ASP A 30 -9.13 -5.00 -5.37
CA ASP A 30 -8.83 -6.43 -5.23
C ASP A 30 -7.50 -6.81 -5.93
N ASP A 31 -7.25 -6.28 -7.12
CA ASP A 31 -6.04 -6.56 -7.90
C ASP A 31 -4.78 -5.93 -7.27
N VAL A 32 -4.89 -4.76 -6.63
CA VAL A 32 -3.76 -4.04 -6.01
C VAL A 32 -3.54 -4.44 -4.55
N THR A 33 -4.59 -4.88 -3.84
CA THR A 33 -4.51 -5.18 -2.41
C THR A 33 -4.17 -6.65 -2.15
N VAL A 34 -2.94 -6.93 -1.76
CA VAL A 34 -2.53 -8.28 -1.35
C VAL A 34 -3.10 -8.61 0.04
N SER A 35 -4.11 -9.48 0.09
CA SER A 35 -4.62 -10.05 1.35
C SER A 35 -3.62 -11.04 1.94
N LYS A 36 -3.16 -10.79 3.17
CA LYS A 36 -2.26 -11.70 3.91
C LYS A 36 -2.97 -12.23 5.16
N THR A 37 -3.27 -13.52 5.16
CA THR A 37 -3.84 -14.22 6.32
C THR A 37 -2.73 -14.67 7.26
N ILE A 38 -2.79 -14.24 8.52
CA ILE A 38 -1.84 -14.65 9.57
C ILE A 38 -2.46 -15.82 10.35
N THR A 39 -1.98 -17.05 10.11
CA THR A 39 -2.42 -18.23 10.86
C THR A 39 -1.61 -18.36 12.16
N THR A 40 -2.27 -18.18 13.30
CA THR A 40 -1.68 -18.43 14.64
C THR A 40 -1.85 -19.90 15.03
N ARG A 41 -0.75 -20.58 15.36
CA ARG A 41 -0.79 -21.96 15.91
C ARG A 41 -1.09 -21.94 17.41
N SER A 42 -1.69 -23.02 17.94
CA SER A 42 -2.19 -23.14 19.32
C SER A 42 -1.15 -22.84 20.42
N ASN A 43 0.13 -23.06 20.16
CA ASN A 43 1.24 -22.79 21.08
C ASN A 43 1.88 -21.39 20.93
N GLN A 44 1.41 -20.58 19.99
CA GLN A 44 1.96 -19.27 19.71
C GLN A 44 1.22 -18.25 20.57
N LYS A 45 1.88 -17.70 21.61
CA LYS A 45 1.25 -16.78 22.58
C LYS A 45 0.57 -15.61 21.85
N PRO A 46 -0.76 -15.65 21.63
CA PRO A 46 -1.39 -14.74 20.66
C PRO A 46 -1.33 -13.29 21.13
N TRP A 47 -1.33 -13.07 22.45
CA TRP A 47 -1.22 -11.76 23.08
C TRP A 47 0.15 -11.09 22.84
N MET A 48 1.25 -11.84 22.77
CA MET A 48 2.56 -11.25 22.44
C MET A 48 2.62 -10.84 20.98
N MET A 49 2.19 -11.73 20.07
CA MET A 49 2.29 -11.45 18.64
C MET A 49 1.28 -10.39 18.19
N THR A 50 0.10 -10.33 18.80
CA THR A 50 -0.83 -9.22 18.55
C THR A 50 -0.30 -7.88 19.07
N ALA A 51 0.38 -7.84 20.22
CA ALA A 51 1.02 -6.62 20.71
C ALA A 51 2.16 -6.17 19.79
N LEU A 52 3.05 -7.09 19.40
CA LEU A 52 4.16 -6.80 18.48
C LEU A 52 3.66 -6.36 17.10
N LEU A 53 2.60 -7.00 16.57
CA LEU A 53 1.97 -6.60 15.31
C LEU A 53 1.33 -5.22 15.40
N LYS A 54 0.65 -4.91 16.51
CA LYS A 54 0.06 -3.58 16.76
C LYS A 54 1.14 -2.50 16.78
N GLU A 55 2.25 -2.77 17.48
CA GLU A 55 3.37 -1.83 17.54
C GLU A 55 4.05 -1.66 16.17
N ALA A 56 4.30 -2.75 15.45
CA ALA A 56 4.86 -2.70 14.11
C ALA A 56 3.95 -1.90 13.13
N LYS A 57 2.63 -2.10 13.21
CA LYS A 57 1.65 -1.31 12.44
C LYS A 57 1.70 0.17 12.82
N ARG A 58 1.72 0.49 14.12
CA ARG A 58 1.81 1.86 14.62
C ARG A 58 3.08 2.54 14.13
N ALA A 59 4.24 1.90 14.26
CA ALA A 59 5.51 2.41 13.79
C ALA A 59 5.50 2.67 12.27
N ASN A 60 4.93 1.75 11.48
CA ASN A 60 4.82 1.94 10.04
C ASN A 60 3.89 3.10 9.67
N VAL A 61 2.74 3.23 10.34
CA VAL A 61 1.82 4.36 10.14
C VAL A 61 2.50 5.69 10.49
N GLN A 62 3.21 5.75 11.61
CA GLN A 62 3.95 6.97 12.00
C GLN A 62 5.03 7.33 10.98
N ARG A 63 5.80 6.35 10.50
CA ARG A 63 6.83 6.55 9.48
C ARG A 63 6.24 7.08 8.18
N ILE A 64 5.13 6.49 7.71
CA ILE A 64 4.44 6.94 6.51
C ILE A 64 3.90 8.36 6.72
N HIS A 65 3.20 8.61 7.83
CA HIS A 65 2.62 9.91 8.14
C HIS A 65 3.67 11.03 8.16
N SER A 66 4.89 10.77 8.65
CA SER A 66 5.99 11.72 8.65
C SER A 66 6.31 12.29 7.27
N HIS A 67 6.15 11.52 6.19
CA HIS A 67 6.40 11.99 4.83
C HIS A 67 5.34 12.97 4.30
N PHE A 68 4.18 13.04 4.95
CA PHE A 68 3.03 13.84 4.52
C PHE A 68 2.66 14.99 5.47
N GLN A 69 3.49 15.25 6.49
CA GLN A 69 3.27 16.34 7.46
C GLN A 69 3.47 17.73 6.85
N ASP A 70 4.41 17.87 5.92
CA ASP A 70 4.67 19.13 5.20
C ASP A 70 4.34 18.96 3.71
N SER A 71 3.24 19.57 3.27
CA SER A 71 2.77 19.51 1.89
C SER A 71 3.57 20.40 0.94
N ARG A 72 4.52 21.21 1.45
CA ARG A 72 5.35 22.11 0.64
C ARG A 72 6.59 21.43 0.05
N ASP A 73 6.96 20.24 0.53
CA ASP A 73 8.06 19.45 -0.03
C ASP A 73 7.55 18.25 -0.84
N PRO A 74 7.34 18.41 -2.17
CA PRO A 74 6.89 17.32 -3.03
C PRO A 74 7.90 16.17 -3.12
N ARG A 75 9.19 16.39 -2.82
CA ARG A 75 10.19 15.31 -2.81
C ARG A 75 10.01 14.41 -1.60
N HIS A 76 9.75 14.97 -0.42
CA HIS A 76 9.43 14.20 0.78
C HIS A 76 8.14 13.38 0.61
N MET A 77 7.10 14.00 0.04
CA MET A 77 5.86 13.29 -0.26
C MET A 77 6.08 12.14 -1.25
N TRP A 78 6.90 12.37 -2.29
CA TRP A 78 7.25 11.34 -3.26
C TRP A 78 7.98 10.16 -2.61
N GLN A 79 8.90 10.41 -1.67
CA GLN A 79 9.54 9.35 -0.89
C GLN A 79 8.51 8.53 -0.09
N GLY A 80 7.48 9.17 0.48
CA GLY A 80 6.37 8.48 1.12
C GLY A 80 5.63 7.53 0.16
N ILE A 81 5.36 7.96 -1.07
CA ILE A 81 4.74 7.12 -2.11
C ILE A 81 5.64 5.94 -2.46
N GLN A 82 6.96 6.15 -2.60
CA GLN A 82 7.91 5.08 -2.87
C GLN A 82 7.91 4.04 -1.75
N VAL A 83 7.87 4.48 -0.49
CA VAL A 83 7.82 3.60 0.68
C VAL A 83 6.54 2.75 0.72
N ILE A 84 5.39 3.31 0.35
CA ILE A 84 4.10 2.58 0.34
C ILE A 84 4.04 1.57 -0.81
N THR A 85 4.56 1.95 -1.98
CA THR A 85 4.47 1.16 -3.23
C THR A 85 5.67 0.26 -3.47
N ASN A 86 6.72 0.38 -2.66
CA ASN A 86 8.03 -0.25 -2.87
C ASN A 86 8.65 0.12 -4.24
N TYR A 87 8.29 1.29 -4.78
CA TYR A 87 8.73 1.76 -6.09
C TYR A 87 10.14 2.34 -6.03
N LYS A 88 11.08 1.68 -6.73
CA LYS A 88 12.49 2.10 -6.83
C LYS A 88 13.14 2.36 -5.46
N THR A 89 12.61 1.73 -4.41
CA THR A 89 13.23 1.73 -3.09
C THR A 89 14.46 0.85 -3.18
N THR A 90 15.63 1.42 -2.91
CA THR A 90 16.85 0.63 -2.74
C THR A 90 16.57 -0.41 -1.67
N SER A 91 16.48 -1.68 -2.08
CA SER A 91 16.35 -2.78 -1.13
C SER A 91 17.59 -2.76 -0.24
N PRO A 92 17.47 -2.81 1.10
CA PRO A 92 18.62 -3.01 1.98
C PRO A 92 19.00 -4.50 1.90
N ALA A 93 19.49 -4.92 0.73
CA ALA A 93 20.14 -6.20 0.54
C ALA A 93 21.63 -5.88 0.36
N CYS A 94 22.39 -6.20 1.42
CA CYS A 94 23.85 -6.14 1.51
C CYS A 94 24.47 -4.75 1.79
N ASP A 95 24.42 -4.32 3.06
CA ASP A 95 25.59 -3.65 3.63
C ASP A 95 26.70 -4.71 3.69
N SER A 96 27.58 -4.70 2.67
CA SER A 96 28.84 -5.44 2.73
C SER A 96 29.81 -4.63 3.58
N ASP A 97 29.63 -4.72 4.88
CA ASP A 97 30.68 -4.42 5.85
C ASP A 97 31.82 -5.43 5.62
N THR A 98 32.88 -5.02 4.91
CA THR A 98 34.28 -5.43 5.21
C THR A 98 35.22 -4.46 4.48
N SER A 99 35.38 -3.24 5.00
CA SER A 99 36.63 -2.51 4.82
C SER A 99 37.45 -2.66 6.09
N LEU A 100 38.12 -3.81 6.23
CA LEU A 100 39.23 -3.95 7.17
C LEU A 100 40.40 -3.05 6.70
N PRO A 101 41.17 -2.45 7.61
CA PRO A 101 42.27 -1.58 7.25
C PRO A 101 43.43 -2.43 6.72
N ILE A 102 43.84 -2.19 5.47
CA ILE A 102 45.12 -2.70 4.98
C ILE A 102 46.17 -1.63 5.30
N ARG A 103 47.01 -2.02 6.27
CA ARG A 103 48.39 -1.61 6.59
C ARG A 103 49.05 -0.55 5.71
#